data_AF-A0A1F3X2M5-F1
#
_entry.id   AF-A0A1F3X2M5-F1
#
_cell.length_a   1.000
_cell.length_b   1.000
_cell.length_c   1.000
_cell.angle_alpha   90.00
_cell.angle_beta   90.00
_cell.angle_gamma   90.00
#
_symmetry.space_group_name_H-M   'P 1'
#
loop_
_entity.id
_entity.type
_entity.pdbx_description
1 polymer ?
#
loop_
_entity_poly.entity_id
_entity_poly.type
_entity_poly.pdbx_seq_one_letter_code
_entity_poly.pdbx_strand_id
1 'polypeptide(L)'
;MLPFWDKPQAKPFVPTQWIPKPWRTGQLHQIDALPVLGYIHRPIRVSYVLPDGKPMRRIEREAAFLAGWKSALATLPDGVAPELLFHNLGPSPMQASPHNPKPDYDAAWFAPLHIALNGTETNFQEDEMFNLPRMLGEMGAATPMASIAIAVMASFDEAKPSAVVLFDKDGATITMVRQPSEAQRAQRHPAGNKPFWERQQPSSDRE
;
A
#
# COMPACT_ATOMS: atom_id res chain seq x y z
N MET A 1 -36.40 -19.41 -14.28
CA MET A 1 -36.08 -18.16 -13.55
C MET A 1 -37.31 -17.80 -12.74
N LEU A 2 -37.20 -17.62 -11.42
CA LEU A 2 -38.35 -17.20 -10.61
C LEU A 2 -38.73 -15.74 -10.93
N PRO A 3 -40.03 -15.41 -11.05
CA PRO A 3 -40.49 -14.02 -11.14
C PRO A 3 -39.97 -13.17 -9.98
N PHE A 4 -39.82 -11.85 -10.17
CA PHE A 4 -39.21 -11.01 -9.14
C PHE A 4 -40.05 -10.87 -7.86
N TRP A 5 -41.35 -11.16 -7.92
CA TRP A 5 -42.27 -11.23 -6.77
C TRP A 5 -42.21 -12.57 -6.01
N ASP A 6 -41.62 -13.61 -6.60
CA ASP A 6 -41.37 -14.90 -5.95
C ASP A 6 -39.91 -15.04 -5.47
N LYS A 7 -39.14 -13.95 -5.50
CA LYS A 7 -37.81 -13.93 -4.88
C LYS A 7 -38.00 -13.97 -3.37
N PRO A 8 -37.32 -14.88 -2.63
CA PRO A 8 -37.39 -14.89 -1.18
C PRO A 8 -37.04 -13.49 -0.65
N GLN A 9 -37.87 -12.99 0.28
CA GLN A 9 -37.61 -11.71 0.95
C GLN A 9 -36.15 -11.67 1.40
N ALA A 10 -35.50 -10.51 1.21
CA ALA A 10 -34.13 -10.30 1.64
C ALA A 10 -34.00 -10.78 3.10
N LYS A 11 -33.07 -11.71 3.36
CA LYS A 11 -32.90 -12.28 4.69
C LYS A 11 -32.71 -11.14 5.70
N PRO A 12 -33.35 -11.20 6.88
CA PRO A 12 -33.12 -10.21 7.92
C PRO A 12 -31.63 -10.16 8.26
N PHE A 13 -31.12 -8.97 8.54
CA PHE A 13 -29.72 -8.78 8.89
C PHE A 13 -29.36 -9.60 10.14
N VAL A 14 -28.30 -10.39 10.05
CA VAL A 14 -27.75 -11.16 11.17
C VAL A 14 -26.49 -10.44 11.65
N PRO A 15 -26.50 -9.85 12.87
CA PRO A 15 -25.31 -9.23 13.44
C PRO A 15 -24.15 -10.21 13.51
N THR A 16 -22.95 -9.70 13.24
CA THR A 16 -21.69 -10.42 13.46
C THR A 16 -20.87 -9.68 14.49
N GLN A 17 -19.81 -10.30 15.01
CA GLN A 17 -18.89 -9.62 15.94
C GLN A 17 -18.26 -8.36 15.31
N TRP A 18 -18.14 -8.32 13.98
CA TRP A 18 -17.51 -7.22 13.24
C TRP A 18 -18.50 -6.17 12.73
N ILE A 19 -19.75 -6.59 12.49
CA ILE A 19 -20.83 -5.71 12.04
C ILE A 19 -22.03 -5.95 12.96
N PRO A 20 -22.07 -5.30 14.13
CA PRO A 20 -23.11 -5.53 15.13
C PRO A 20 -24.44 -4.85 14.76
N LYS A 21 -24.43 -3.87 13.85
CA LYS A 21 -25.61 -3.13 13.39
C LYS A 21 -25.63 -3.04 11.86
N PRO A 22 -26.79 -3.15 11.22
CA PRO A 22 -26.90 -2.93 9.79
C PRO A 22 -26.55 -1.47 9.46
N TRP A 23 -25.94 -1.26 8.29
CA TRP A 23 -25.73 0.09 7.78
C TRP A 23 -27.07 0.70 7.37
N ARG A 24 -27.26 1.98 7.69
CA ARG A 24 -28.43 2.75 7.25
C ARG A 24 -28.29 3.09 5.77
N THR A 25 -29.42 3.23 5.07
CA THR A 25 -29.45 3.67 3.67
C THR A 25 -28.62 4.93 3.42
N GLY A 26 -28.68 5.90 4.33
CA GLY A 26 -27.86 7.12 4.23
C GLY A 26 -26.34 6.87 4.32
N GLN A 27 -25.89 5.87 5.08
CA GLN A 27 -24.47 5.51 5.15
C GLN A 27 -24.00 4.82 3.87
N LEU A 28 -24.84 3.98 3.27
CA LEU A 28 -24.56 3.40 1.96
C LEU A 28 -24.44 4.49 0.89
N HIS A 29 -25.40 5.41 0.83
CA HIS A 29 -25.34 6.54 -0.11
C HIS A 29 -24.11 7.42 0.09
N GLN A 30 -23.67 7.63 1.34
CA GLN A 30 -22.43 8.36 1.62
C GLN A 30 -21.21 7.65 1.06
N ILE A 31 -21.12 6.32 1.25
CA ILE A 31 -20.00 5.51 0.76
C ILE A 31 -20.00 5.43 -0.76
N ASP A 32 -21.16 5.23 -1.38
CA ASP A 32 -21.31 5.19 -2.85
C ASP A 32 -20.95 6.53 -3.50
N ALA A 33 -21.11 7.64 -2.77
CA ALA A 33 -20.77 8.98 -3.24
C ALA A 33 -19.29 9.36 -3.01
N LEU A 34 -18.50 8.53 -2.31
CA LEU A 34 -17.08 8.80 -2.10
C LEU A 34 -16.30 8.68 -3.43
N PRO A 35 -15.36 9.61 -3.69
CA PRO A 35 -14.50 9.52 -4.86
C PRO A 35 -13.53 8.34 -4.72
N VAL A 36 -13.16 7.75 -5.86
CA VAL A 36 -12.13 6.71 -5.90
C VAL A 36 -10.76 7.35 -5.61
N LEU A 37 -10.14 6.94 -4.52
CA LEU A 37 -8.84 7.47 -4.06
C LEU A 37 -7.64 6.74 -4.69
N GLY A 38 -7.83 5.50 -5.13
CA GLY A 38 -6.79 4.69 -5.75
C GLY A 38 -7.19 3.22 -5.75
N TYR A 39 -6.38 2.39 -6.38
CA TYR A 39 -6.57 0.95 -6.46
C TYR A 39 -5.42 0.26 -5.75
N ILE A 40 -5.73 -0.49 -4.69
CA ILE A 40 -4.77 -1.30 -3.97
C ILE A 40 -4.80 -2.69 -4.60
N HIS A 41 -3.67 -3.13 -5.16
CA HIS A 41 -3.54 -4.44 -5.76
C HIS A 41 -3.24 -5.50 -4.69
N ARG A 42 -3.51 -6.77 -5.02
CA ARG A 42 -3.31 -7.88 -4.08
C ARG A 42 -1.85 -7.93 -3.61
N PRO A 43 -1.60 -7.92 -2.28
CA PRO A 43 -0.24 -8.03 -1.77
C PRO A 43 0.43 -9.34 -2.18
N ILE A 44 1.70 -9.25 -2.58
CA ILE A 44 2.56 -10.39 -2.89
C ILE A 44 3.49 -10.63 -1.70
N ARG A 45 3.37 -11.81 -1.09
CA ARG A 45 4.27 -12.24 -0.01
C ARG A 45 5.46 -12.99 -0.60
N VAL A 46 6.66 -12.51 -0.31
CA VAL A 46 7.93 -13.18 -0.61
C VAL A 46 8.43 -13.82 0.68
N SER A 47 8.60 -15.16 0.69
CA SER A 47 9.19 -15.87 1.82
C SER A 47 10.70 -15.97 1.65
N TYR A 48 11.44 -15.72 2.72
CA TYR A 48 12.87 -16.03 2.87
C TYR A 48 13.10 -17.26 3.76
N VAL A 49 12.05 -17.99 4.07
CA VAL A 49 12.10 -19.26 4.78
C VAL A 49 11.71 -20.37 3.81
N LEU A 50 12.56 -21.39 3.73
CA LEU A 50 12.33 -22.59 2.95
C LEU A 50 11.19 -23.44 3.57
N PRO A 51 10.58 -24.37 2.82
CA PRO A 51 9.52 -25.23 3.33
C PRO A 51 9.92 -26.07 4.57
N ASP A 52 11.21 -26.37 4.73
CA ASP A 52 11.75 -27.09 5.89
C ASP A 52 12.02 -26.18 7.11
N GLY A 53 11.66 -24.89 7.03
CA GLY A 53 11.82 -23.90 8.09
C GLY A 53 13.20 -23.25 8.15
N LYS A 54 14.13 -23.61 7.25
CA LYS A 54 15.47 -23.02 7.24
C LYS A 54 15.47 -21.66 6.52
N PRO A 55 16.31 -20.71 6.95
CA PRO A 55 16.48 -19.45 6.24
C PRO A 55 17.12 -19.70 4.87
N MET A 56 16.62 -19.00 3.86
CA MET A 56 17.21 -18.98 2.52
C MET A 56 18.57 -18.32 2.53
N ARG A 57 19.49 -18.82 1.70
CA ARG A 57 20.78 -18.17 1.44
C ARG A 57 20.56 -16.87 0.67
N ARG A 58 21.58 -16.00 0.69
CA ARG A 58 21.52 -14.67 0.05
C ARG A 58 21.00 -14.71 -1.40
N ILE A 59 21.61 -15.54 -2.25
CA ILE A 59 21.24 -15.65 -3.68
C ILE A 59 19.79 -16.14 -3.85
N GLU A 60 19.33 -17.04 -2.99
CA GLU A 60 17.95 -17.56 -3.02
C GLU A 60 16.95 -16.46 -2.64
N ARG A 61 17.28 -15.61 -1.65
CA ARG A 61 16.45 -14.45 -1.30
C ARG A 61 16.35 -13.44 -2.44
N GLU A 62 17.47 -13.15 -3.11
CA GLU A 62 17.52 -12.25 -4.27
C GLU A 62 16.64 -12.77 -5.41
N ALA A 63 16.73 -14.06 -5.74
CA ALA A 63 15.89 -14.69 -6.76
C ALA A 63 14.40 -14.72 -6.37
N ALA A 64 14.10 -15.06 -5.11
CA ALA A 64 12.72 -15.07 -4.59
C ALA A 64 12.09 -13.67 -4.64
N PHE A 65 12.84 -12.64 -4.24
CA PHE A 65 12.35 -11.26 -4.29
C PHE A 65 12.15 -10.77 -5.73
N LEU A 66 13.09 -11.05 -6.65
CA LEU A 66 12.91 -10.72 -8.07
C LEU A 66 11.64 -11.37 -8.65
N ALA A 67 11.38 -12.64 -8.34
CA ALA A 67 10.16 -13.32 -8.76
C ALA A 67 8.90 -12.67 -8.15
N GLY A 68 8.95 -12.33 -6.86
CA GLY A 68 7.88 -11.60 -6.18
C GLY A 68 7.62 -10.22 -6.79
N TRP A 69 8.67 -9.47 -7.12
CA TRP A 69 8.58 -8.16 -7.75
C TRP A 69 7.93 -8.23 -9.13
N LYS A 70 8.38 -9.16 -9.98
CA LYS A 70 7.74 -9.44 -11.28
C LYS A 70 6.27 -9.81 -11.13
N SER A 71 5.93 -10.62 -10.12
CA SER A 71 4.55 -11.01 -9.85
C SER A 71 3.70 -9.81 -9.39
N ALA A 72 4.28 -8.88 -8.64
CA ALA A 72 3.62 -7.66 -8.22
C ALA A 72 3.41 -6.70 -9.42
N LEU A 73 4.41 -6.54 -10.29
CA LEU A 73 4.30 -5.77 -11.53
C LEU A 73 3.18 -6.32 -12.42
N ALA A 74 3.07 -7.64 -12.55
CA ALA A 74 2.01 -8.29 -13.32
C ALA A 74 0.59 -8.06 -12.76
N THR A 75 0.44 -7.49 -11.55
CA THR A 75 -0.87 -7.08 -11.04
C THR A 75 -1.34 -5.74 -11.61
N LEU A 76 -0.43 -4.93 -12.14
CA LEU A 76 -0.73 -3.65 -12.78
C LEU A 76 -1.17 -3.88 -14.23
N PRO A 77 -1.93 -2.94 -14.84
CA PRO A 77 -2.21 -2.96 -16.27
C PRO A 77 -0.92 -2.92 -17.10
N ASP A 78 -0.97 -3.47 -18.32
CA ASP A 78 0.18 -3.49 -19.23
C ASP A 78 0.75 -2.07 -19.46
N GLY A 79 2.07 -1.95 -19.36
CA GLY A 79 2.78 -0.67 -19.53
C GLY A 79 2.74 0.26 -18.31
N VAL A 80 2.10 -0.13 -17.20
CA VAL A 80 2.10 0.64 -15.95
C VAL A 80 3.18 0.11 -15.01
N ALA A 81 4.09 0.98 -14.58
CA ALA A 81 5.12 0.69 -13.59
C ALA A 81 5.02 1.69 -12.43
N PRO A 82 5.41 1.31 -11.20
CA PRO A 82 5.47 2.24 -10.08
C PRO A 82 6.56 3.30 -10.31
N GLU A 83 6.22 4.56 -10.01
CA GLU A 83 7.14 5.71 -10.05
C GLU A 83 7.46 6.25 -8.65
N LEU A 84 6.75 5.80 -7.61
CA LEU A 84 7.07 6.09 -6.22
C LEU A 84 7.27 4.79 -5.44
N LEU A 85 8.22 4.75 -4.54
CA LEU A 85 8.56 3.58 -3.73
C LEU A 85 8.56 3.93 -2.24
N PHE A 86 7.65 3.31 -1.49
CA PHE A 86 7.60 3.41 -0.03
C PHE A 86 8.15 2.12 0.58
N HIS A 87 9.15 2.24 1.46
CA HIS A 87 9.80 1.08 2.06
C HIS A 87 10.13 1.28 3.54
N ASN A 88 10.51 0.19 4.21
CA ASN A 88 11.00 0.20 5.59
C ASN A 88 12.48 -0.17 5.75
N LEU A 89 13.24 -0.25 4.64
CA LEU A 89 14.66 -0.57 4.68
C LEU A 89 15.50 0.52 5.37
N GLY A 90 16.34 0.10 6.32
CA GLY A 90 17.25 0.96 7.06
C GLY A 90 16.84 1.14 8.51
N PRO A 91 17.74 1.64 9.37
CA PRO A 91 17.51 1.68 10.79
C PRO A 91 16.26 2.51 11.13
N SER A 92 15.29 1.88 11.78
CA SER A 92 14.19 2.62 12.41
C SER A 92 14.75 3.62 13.44
N PRO A 93 14.23 4.86 13.46
CA PRO A 93 14.60 5.87 14.45
C PRO A 93 14.03 5.58 15.83
N MET A 94 13.12 4.59 15.97
CA MET A 94 12.62 4.18 17.28
C MET A 94 13.71 3.51 18.11
N GLN A 95 13.77 3.89 19.39
CA GLN A 95 14.52 3.14 20.39
C GLN A 95 13.86 1.78 20.60
N ALA A 96 14.67 0.73 20.70
CA ALA A 96 14.17 -0.60 21.01
C ALA A 96 13.41 -0.58 22.34
N SER A 97 12.23 -1.20 22.36
CA SER A 97 11.43 -1.39 23.58
C SER A 97 11.27 -2.89 23.83
N PRO A 98 11.09 -3.34 25.09
CA PRO A 98 10.74 -4.73 25.38
C PRO A 98 9.52 -5.25 24.60
N HIS A 99 8.62 -4.36 24.20
CA HIS A 99 7.41 -4.68 23.42
C HIS A 99 7.55 -4.39 21.91
N ASN A 100 8.66 -3.78 21.49
CA ASN A 100 8.98 -3.54 20.09
C ASN A 100 10.50 -3.61 19.91
N PRO A 101 11.09 -4.82 19.94
CA PRO A 101 12.52 -4.98 19.73
C PRO A 101 12.85 -4.49 18.32
N LYS A 102 13.92 -3.71 18.20
CA LYS A 102 14.39 -3.27 16.88
C LYS A 102 14.77 -4.54 16.09
N PRO A 103 14.22 -4.76 14.88
CA PRO A 103 14.70 -5.85 14.05
C PRO A 103 16.18 -5.61 13.74
N ASP A 104 16.98 -6.66 13.71
CA ASP A 104 18.37 -6.59 13.28
C ASP A 104 18.39 -6.19 11.80
N TYR A 105 18.48 -4.89 11.55
CA TYR A 105 18.61 -4.34 10.20
C TYR A 105 19.99 -4.71 9.66
N ASP A 106 20.03 -5.70 8.79
CA ASP A 106 21.22 -6.09 8.05
C ASP A 106 21.25 -5.38 6.69
N ALA A 107 22.40 -4.79 6.34
CA ALA A 107 22.63 -4.19 5.03
C ALA A 107 22.36 -5.17 3.87
N ALA A 108 22.41 -6.48 4.12
CA ALA A 108 22.02 -7.51 3.16
C ALA A 108 20.53 -7.49 2.77
N TRP A 109 19.66 -6.77 3.50
CA TRP A 109 18.23 -6.65 3.19
C TRP A 109 17.96 -5.70 2.02
N PHE A 110 18.90 -4.80 1.72
CA PHE A 110 18.80 -3.88 0.59
C PHE A 110 19.06 -4.57 -0.76
N ALA A 111 19.93 -5.58 -0.78
CA ALA A 111 20.36 -6.22 -2.01
C ALA A 111 19.20 -6.84 -2.83
N PRO A 112 18.25 -7.59 -2.23
CA PRO A 112 17.12 -8.14 -2.99
C PRO A 112 16.28 -7.08 -3.70
N LEU A 113 16.01 -5.93 -3.05
CA LEU A 113 15.25 -4.84 -3.68
C LEU A 113 16.04 -4.25 -4.85
N HIS A 114 17.28 -3.80 -4.62
CA HIS A 114 18.10 -3.21 -5.68
C HIS A 114 18.30 -4.15 -6.88
N ILE A 115 18.55 -5.43 -6.63
CA ILE A 115 18.68 -6.44 -7.69
C ILE A 115 17.38 -6.60 -8.47
N ALA A 116 16.23 -6.60 -7.79
CA ALA A 116 14.94 -6.70 -8.46
C ALA A 116 14.63 -5.47 -9.31
N LEU A 117 14.88 -4.27 -8.78
CA LEU A 117 14.71 -3.01 -9.51
C LEU A 117 15.55 -2.97 -10.79
N ASN A 118 16.85 -3.29 -10.68
CA ASN A 118 17.73 -3.39 -11.83
C ASN A 118 17.29 -4.49 -12.81
N GLY A 119 16.85 -5.65 -12.29
CA GLY A 119 16.45 -6.81 -13.09
C GLY A 119 15.11 -6.67 -13.81
N THR A 120 14.33 -5.63 -13.51
CA THR A 120 13.08 -5.29 -14.22
C THR A 120 13.11 -3.88 -14.82
N GLU A 121 14.29 -3.26 -14.91
CA GLU A 121 14.47 -1.89 -15.42
C GLU A 121 13.56 -0.86 -14.72
N THR A 122 13.21 -1.13 -13.46
CA THR A 122 12.37 -0.23 -12.64
C THR A 122 13.28 0.69 -11.85
N ASN A 123 13.44 1.91 -12.33
CA ASN A 123 14.34 2.89 -11.73
C ASN A 123 13.54 3.96 -10.99
N PHE A 124 13.91 4.20 -9.73
CA PHE A 124 13.42 5.32 -8.93
C PHE A 124 14.56 6.32 -8.74
N GLN A 125 14.25 7.61 -8.81
CA GLN A 125 15.16 8.64 -8.33
C GLN A 125 15.21 8.61 -6.79
N GLU A 126 16.24 9.21 -6.20
CA GLU A 126 16.39 9.24 -4.74
C GLU A 126 15.20 9.93 -4.04
N ASP A 127 14.65 10.97 -4.64
CA ASP A 127 13.47 11.70 -4.18
C ASP A 127 12.14 10.99 -4.46
N GLU A 128 12.18 9.82 -5.12
CA GLU A 128 11.02 8.94 -5.36
C GLU A 128 11.00 7.74 -4.40
N MET A 129 12.02 7.62 -3.53
CA MET A 129 12.18 6.52 -2.56
C MET A 129 12.01 7.02 -1.12
N PHE A 130 10.96 6.57 -0.45
CA PHE A 130 10.56 7.03 0.87
C PHE A 130 10.68 5.92 1.91
N ASN A 131 11.64 6.07 2.83
CA ASN A 131 11.68 5.27 4.05
C ASN A 131 10.68 5.82 5.07
N LEU A 132 9.47 5.28 5.09
CA LEU A 132 8.39 5.79 5.94
C LEU A 132 8.67 5.67 7.44
N PRO A 133 9.19 4.54 7.98
CA PRO A 133 9.58 4.48 9.39
C PRO A 133 10.65 5.49 9.77
N ARG A 134 11.56 5.84 8.86
CA ARG A 134 12.55 6.91 9.08
C ARG A 134 11.91 8.30 9.13
N MET A 135 10.92 8.55 8.29
CA MET A 135 10.27 9.86 8.17
C MET A 135 9.22 10.10 9.28
N LEU A 136 8.44 9.08 9.61
CA LEU A 136 7.24 9.21 10.47
C LEU A 136 7.38 8.47 11.80
N GLY A 137 8.44 7.69 11.97
CA GLY A 137 8.57 6.72 13.06
C GLY A 137 8.00 5.35 12.68
N GLU A 138 8.52 4.31 13.34
CA GLU A 138 7.98 2.96 13.23
C GLU A 138 6.65 2.88 14.00
N MET A 139 5.62 2.31 13.38
CA MET A 139 4.27 2.22 13.95
C MET A 139 3.90 0.77 14.35
N GLY A 140 4.89 -0.13 14.35
CA GLY A 140 4.71 -1.54 14.69
C GLY A 140 3.69 -2.20 13.78
N ALA A 141 2.65 -2.79 14.37
CA ALA A 141 1.58 -3.45 13.62
C ALA A 141 0.79 -2.52 12.68
N ALA A 142 0.84 -1.20 12.89
CA ALA A 142 0.14 -0.22 12.05
C ALA A 142 0.97 0.24 10.83
N THR A 143 2.28 -0.06 10.79
CA THR A 143 3.18 0.35 9.69
C THR A 143 2.69 -0.06 8.31
N PRO A 144 2.18 -1.30 8.10
CA PRO A 144 1.66 -1.68 6.78
C PRO A 144 0.48 -0.85 6.32
N MET A 145 -0.48 -0.60 7.21
CA MET A 145 -1.69 0.15 6.88
C MET A 145 -1.38 1.62 6.62
N ALA A 146 -0.52 2.23 7.46
CA ALA A 146 -0.08 3.60 7.27
C ALA A 146 0.69 3.76 5.95
N SER A 147 1.57 2.81 5.62
CA SER A 147 2.35 2.84 4.38
C SER A 147 1.45 2.78 3.15
N ILE A 148 0.44 1.91 3.15
CA ILE A 148 -0.54 1.83 2.07
C ILE A 148 -1.38 3.10 1.97
N ALA A 149 -1.83 3.66 3.11
CA ALA A 149 -2.60 4.89 3.12
C ALA A 149 -1.82 6.06 2.52
N ILE A 150 -0.55 6.23 2.89
CA ILE A 150 0.33 7.27 2.35
C ILE A 150 0.59 7.04 0.86
N ALA A 151 0.82 5.80 0.44
CA ALA A 151 0.99 5.46 -0.96
C ALA A 151 -0.25 5.80 -1.81
N VAL A 152 -1.45 5.54 -1.29
CA VAL A 152 -2.71 5.94 -1.94
C VAL A 152 -2.83 7.46 -2.06
N MET A 153 -2.53 8.19 -0.98
CA MET A 153 -2.55 9.66 -0.99
C MET A 153 -1.56 10.23 -2.02
N ALA A 154 -0.31 9.77 -1.98
CA ALA A 154 0.73 10.21 -2.90
C ALA A 154 0.40 9.87 -4.35
N SER A 155 -0.10 8.66 -4.62
CA SER A 155 -0.53 8.26 -5.97
C SER A 155 -1.72 9.09 -6.47
N PHE A 156 -2.65 9.47 -5.58
CA PHE A 156 -3.74 10.36 -5.93
C PHE A 156 -3.26 11.78 -6.27
N ASP A 157 -2.37 12.35 -5.45
CA ASP A 157 -1.93 13.73 -5.61
C ASP A 157 -0.95 13.89 -6.79
N GLU A 158 0.02 13.01 -6.91
CA GLU A 158 1.07 13.06 -7.94
C GLU A 158 0.64 12.43 -9.27
N ALA A 159 -0.51 11.75 -9.31
CA ALA A 159 -0.98 10.99 -10.48
C ALA A 159 -0.03 9.85 -10.90
N LYS A 160 0.82 9.39 -9.98
CA LYS A 160 1.86 8.38 -10.20
C LYS A 160 1.48 7.04 -9.55
N PRO A 161 1.64 5.88 -10.21
CA PRO A 161 1.53 4.60 -9.54
C PRO A 161 2.65 4.44 -8.50
N SER A 162 2.41 3.72 -7.42
CA SER A 162 3.39 3.53 -6.35
C SER A 162 3.50 2.07 -5.90
N ALA A 163 4.64 1.74 -5.29
CA ALA A 163 4.91 0.44 -4.67
C ALA A 163 5.18 0.62 -3.19
N VAL A 164 4.62 -0.27 -2.37
CA VAL A 164 4.92 -0.39 -0.94
C VAL A 164 5.65 -1.70 -0.70
N VAL A 165 6.87 -1.64 -0.16
CA VAL A 165 7.72 -2.80 0.11
C VAL A 165 8.10 -2.83 1.59
N LEU A 166 7.57 -3.82 2.31
CA LEU A 166 7.80 -3.97 3.74
C LEU A 166 8.53 -5.28 4.01
N PHE A 167 9.75 -5.16 4.53
CA PHE A 167 10.59 -6.26 4.96
C PHE A 167 10.31 -6.65 6.41
N ASP A 168 10.42 -7.94 6.69
CA ASP A 168 10.39 -8.52 8.02
C ASP A 168 11.43 -9.65 8.11
N LYS A 169 11.54 -10.28 9.30
CA LYS A 169 12.54 -11.34 9.55
C LYS A 169 12.41 -12.55 8.61
N ASP A 170 11.22 -12.82 8.08
CA ASP A 170 10.91 -14.02 7.30
C ASP A 170 10.74 -13.71 5.80
N GLY A 171 10.92 -12.46 5.34
CA GLY A 171 10.59 -12.11 3.97
C GLY A 171 10.34 -10.64 3.69
N ALA A 172 9.52 -10.41 2.67
CA ALA A 172 8.98 -9.10 2.33
C ALA A 172 7.54 -9.20 1.82
N THR A 173 6.79 -8.11 1.94
CA THR A 173 5.47 -7.96 1.34
C THR A 173 5.48 -6.78 0.40
N ILE A 174 5.05 -7.01 -0.84
CA ILE A 174 5.01 -6.01 -1.92
C ILE A 174 3.55 -5.72 -2.24
N THR A 175 3.14 -4.46 -2.20
CA THR A 175 1.79 -4.01 -2.55
C THR A 175 1.89 -2.91 -3.59
N MET A 176 1.25 -3.10 -4.75
CA MET A 176 1.15 -2.07 -5.76
C MET A 176 -0.08 -1.21 -5.52
N VAL A 177 0.06 0.10 -5.73
CA VAL A 177 -1.02 1.08 -5.65
C VAL A 177 -1.08 1.85 -6.96
N ARG A 178 -2.23 1.82 -7.61
CA ARG A 178 -2.46 2.55 -8.85
C ARG A 178 -3.33 3.77 -8.58
N GLN A 179 -2.94 4.89 -9.18
CA GLN A 179 -3.70 6.13 -9.16
C GLN A 179 -5.08 5.96 -9.82
N PRO A 180 -6.09 6.75 -9.42
CA PRO A 180 -7.34 6.84 -10.16
C PRO A 180 -7.13 7.51 -11.52
N SER A 181 -8.08 7.31 -12.44
CA SER A 181 -8.11 8.08 -13.68
C SER A 181 -8.29 9.58 -13.41
N GLU A 182 -7.92 10.43 -14.36
CA GLU A 182 -8.10 11.88 -14.25
C GLU A 182 -9.56 12.27 -13.96
N ALA A 183 -10.52 11.63 -14.65
CA ALA A 183 -11.95 11.83 -14.40
C ALA A 183 -12.37 11.47 -12.97
N GLN A 184 -11.81 10.39 -12.42
CA GLN A 184 -12.07 9.97 -11.03
C GLN A 184 -11.45 10.94 -10.02
N ARG A 185 -10.25 11.46 -10.31
CA ARG A 185 -9.57 12.46 -9.46
C ARG A 185 -10.30 13.82 -9.45
N ALA A 186 -11.00 14.15 -10.54
CA ALA A 186 -11.80 15.37 -10.62
C ALA A 186 -13.10 15.30 -9.79
N GLN A 187 -13.54 14.10 -9.39
CA GLN A 187 -14.72 13.92 -8.55
C GLN A 187 -14.49 14.53 -7.16
N ARG A 188 -15.40 15.40 -6.74
CA ARG A 188 -15.36 16.03 -5.43
C ARG A 188 -15.93 15.11 -4.36
N HIS A 189 -15.39 15.21 -3.15
CA HIS A 189 -16.01 14.60 -2.00
C HIS A 189 -17.40 15.23 -1.78
N PRO A 190 -18.44 14.48 -1.34
CA PRO A 190 -19.79 15.02 -1.12
C PRO A 190 -19.85 16.20 -0.15
N ALA A 191 -18.85 16.33 0.72
CA ALA A 191 -18.67 17.49 1.61
C ALA A 191 -18.05 18.73 0.94
N GLY A 192 -17.85 18.75 -0.38
CA GLY A 192 -17.39 19.90 -1.17
C GLY A 192 -15.88 20.02 -1.37
N ASN A 193 -15.06 19.33 -0.58
CA ASN A 193 -13.60 19.48 -0.59
C ASN A 193 -12.91 18.48 -1.54
N LYS A 194 -11.63 18.74 -1.87
CA LYS A 194 -10.76 17.68 -2.41
C LYS A 194 -10.62 16.57 -1.36
N PRO A 195 -10.45 15.29 -1.77
CA PRO A 195 -10.39 14.18 -0.83
C PRO A 195 -9.19 14.25 0.13
N PHE A 196 -8.09 14.79 -0.35
CA PHE A 196 -6.90 15.12 0.43
C PHE A 196 -6.66 16.63 0.43
N TRP A 197 -5.70 17.08 1.22
CA TRP A 197 -5.41 18.49 1.49
C TRP A 197 -5.44 19.36 0.21
N GLU A 198 -6.01 20.55 0.32
CA GLU A 198 -5.72 21.59 -0.65
C GLU A 198 -4.31 22.09 -0.35
N ARG A 199 -3.33 21.84 -1.24
CA ARG A 199 -2.03 22.50 -1.15
C ARG A 199 -2.32 24.00 -1.03
N GLN A 200 -2.12 24.59 0.14
CA GLN A 200 -2.12 26.03 0.28
C GLN A 200 -1.05 26.53 -0.68
N GLN A 201 -1.45 27.26 -1.72
CA GLN A 201 -0.48 28.01 -2.51
C GLN A 201 0.23 28.93 -1.51
N PRO A 202 1.57 28.99 -1.50
CA PRO A 202 2.27 29.94 -0.65
C PRO A 202 1.68 31.32 -0.95
N SER A 203 1.14 31.97 0.07
CA SER A 203 0.60 33.32 -0.05
C SER A 203 1.67 34.20 -0.69
N SER A 204 1.37 34.80 -1.84
CA SER A 204 2.20 35.83 -2.47
C SER A 204 2.41 37.05 -1.58
N ASP A 205 1.69 37.14 -0.46
CA ASP A 205 1.65 38.30 0.42
C ASP A 205 2.61 38.12 1.60
N ARG A 206 3.91 38.11 1.29
CA ARG A 206 4.97 38.50 2.23
C ARG A 206 5.99 39.36 1.48
N GLU A 207 5.58 40.58 1.17
CA GLU A 207 6.48 41.74 1.02
C GLU A 207 6.34 42.65 2.24
#